data_AF-A0A321LQW4-F1
#
_entry.id   AF-A0A321LQW4-F1
#
_cell.length_a   1.000
_cell.length_b   1.000
_cell.length_c   1.000
_cell.angle_alpha   90.00
_cell.angle_beta   90.00
_cell.angle_gamma   90.00
#
_symmetry.space_group_name_H-M   'P 1'
#
loop_
_entity.id
_entity.type
_entity.pdbx_description
1 polymer ?
#
loop_
_entity_poly.entity_id
_entity_poly.type
_entity_poly.pdbx_seq_one_letter_code
_entity_poly.pdbx_strand_id
1 'polypeptide(L)'
;MRPIKTVRGENIYNESIRWVRIEDIPAFPVDSFEELQAAISDKKYLLGVDSLAAARWIEQFGSGSRKLSIKVLSVLLILVAASSLITALWTRDYWLFGALPIMAAVFYFSDPASRIAKWVTIGGAVSVVVFFNLLLNGLVEASTLVAYAGLTFAAVRAAAFINNSAFRKALISDEALFLAAYQNGACSLRKGKSGMVYAHGVTVKE
;
A
#
# COMPACT_ATOMS: atom_id res chain seq x y z
N MET A 1 -31.23 2.89 -7.37
CA MET A 1 -30.58 2.59 -6.07
C MET A 1 -31.02 1.21 -5.60
N ARG A 2 -30.11 0.24 -5.50
CA ARG A 2 -30.42 -1.07 -4.90
C ARG A 2 -30.01 -1.03 -3.42
N PRO A 3 -30.85 -1.54 -2.50
CA PRO A 3 -30.51 -1.57 -1.09
C PRO A 3 -29.34 -2.52 -0.84
N ILE A 4 -28.38 -2.06 -0.05
CA ILE A 4 -27.24 -2.84 0.42
C ILE A 4 -27.80 -3.93 1.34
N LYS A 5 -27.68 -5.20 0.92
CA LYS A 5 -28.04 -6.35 1.76
C LYS A 5 -27.07 -6.45 2.92
N THR A 6 -27.60 -6.28 4.13
CA THR A 6 -26.94 -6.54 5.40
C THR A 6 -26.64 -8.04 5.51
N VAL A 7 -25.36 -8.40 5.46
CA VAL A 7 -24.87 -9.74 5.83
C VAL A 7 -24.05 -9.59 7.10
N ARG A 8 -24.41 -10.43 8.08
CA ARG A 8 -23.99 -10.50 9.48
C ARG A 8 -22.46 -10.60 9.62
N GLY A 9 -21.86 -9.66 10.36
CA GLY A 9 -20.46 -9.71 10.82
C GLY A 9 -19.70 -8.41 10.57
N GLU A 10 -19.60 -7.57 11.61
CA GLU A 10 -18.83 -6.31 11.69
C GLU A 10 -19.13 -5.23 10.62
N ASN A 11 -20.13 -4.40 10.93
CA ASN A 11 -20.33 -3.10 10.31
C ASN A 11 -19.24 -2.13 10.82
N ILE A 12 -18.08 -2.10 10.16
CA ILE A 12 -16.96 -1.17 10.47
C ILE A 12 -17.30 0.28 10.06
N TYR A 13 -18.43 0.52 9.40
CA TYR A 13 -18.87 1.85 8.95
C TYR A 13 -20.19 2.31 9.60
N ASN A 14 -20.42 1.93 10.86
CA ASN A 14 -21.64 2.30 11.59
C ASN A 14 -21.33 3.04 12.90
N GLU A 15 -20.19 3.74 12.96
CA GLU A 15 -20.11 4.94 13.78
C GLU A 15 -20.94 6.01 13.08
N SER A 16 -21.86 6.64 13.82
CA SER A 16 -22.75 7.68 13.32
C SER A 16 -21.98 8.68 12.45
N ILE A 17 -22.25 8.70 11.14
CA ILE A 17 -21.63 9.60 10.17
C ILE A 17 -21.75 11.02 10.72
N ARG A 18 -20.63 11.58 11.19
CA ARG A 18 -20.63 12.88 11.89
C ARG A 18 -20.77 14.05 10.92
N TRP A 19 -20.16 13.90 9.75
CA TRP A 19 -20.15 14.88 8.66
C TRP A 19 -20.80 14.26 7.43
N VAL A 20 -21.81 14.93 6.89
CA VAL A 20 -22.56 14.48 5.71
C VAL A 20 -21.96 15.09 4.44
N ARG A 21 -21.28 16.22 4.58
CA ARG A 21 -20.61 16.96 3.52
C ARG A 21 -19.23 17.44 3.96
N ILE A 22 -18.41 17.82 2.99
CA ILE A 22 -17.07 18.39 3.27
C ILE A 22 -17.14 19.70 4.05
N GLU A 23 -18.14 20.55 3.75
CA GLU A 23 -18.38 21.81 4.46
C GLU A 23 -18.62 21.63 5.97
N ASP A 24 -19.06 20.44 6.40
CA ASP A 24 -19.32 20.14 7.81
C ASP A 24 -18.02 19.86 8.60
N ILE A 25 -16.89 19.65 7.92
CA ILE A 25 -15.62 19.30 8.57
C ILE A 25 -15.00 20.58 9.15
N PRO A 26 -14.82 20.68 10.48
CA PRO A 26 -14.29 21.89 11.10
C PRO A 26 -12.84 22.14 10.66
N ALA A 27 -12.55 23.38 10.25
CA ALA A 27 -11.23 23.84 9.80
C ALA A 27 -10.64 23.03 8.62
N PHE A 28 -11.50 22.42 7.79
CA PHE A 28 -11.07 21.79 6.56
C PHE A 28 -10.63 22.84 5.53
N PRO A 29 -9.64 22.55 4.68
CA PRO A 29 -9.00 23.60 3.88
C PRO A 29 -9.70 23.90 2.54
N VAL A 30 -10.88 23.32 2.29
CA VAL A 30 -11.73 23.51 1.11
C VAL A 30 -13.19 23.43 1.54
N ASP A 31 -14.07 24.13 0.83
CA ASP A 31 -15.47 24.30 1.22
C ASP A 31 -16.40 23.28 0.52
N SER A 32 -15.95 22.65 -0.59
CA SER A 32 -16.76 21.67 -1.33
C SER A 32 -15.95 20.49 -1.87
N PHE A 33 -16.65 19.41 -2.23
CA PHE A 33 -16.02 18.24 -2.87
C PHE A 33 -15.47 18.55 -4.27
N GLU A 34 -16.15 19.40 -5.02
CA GLU A 34 -15.68 19.84 -6.34
C GLU A 34 -14.38 20.64 -6.22
N GLU A 35 -14.29 21.51 -5.20
CA GLU A 35 -13.06 22.24 -4.91
C GLU A 35 -11.95 21.30 -4.46
N LEU A 36 -12.26 20.28 -3.64
CA LEU A 36 -11.30 19.25 -3.26
C LEU A 36 -10.75 18.50 -4.48
N GLN A 37 -11.62 18.08 -5.39
CA GLN A 37 -11.23 17.40 -6.64
C GLN A 37 -10.33 18.29 -7.49
N ALA A 38 -10.73 19.55 -7.70
CA ALA A 38 -9.95 20.53 -8.46
C ALA A 38 -8.58 20.77 -7.81
N ALA A 39 -8.54 20.93 -6.48
CA ALA A 39 -7.31 21.19 -5.76
C ALA A 39 -6.35 19.99 -5.72
N ILE A 40 -6.86 18.75 -5.75
CA ILE A 40 -6.05 17.54 -5.93
C ILE A 40 -5.54 17.44 -7.37
N SER A 41 -6.37 17.76 -8.37
CA SER A 41 -5.98 17.78 -9.79
C SER A 41 -4.87 18.81 -10.05
N ASP A 42 -4.98 20.00 -9.44
CA ASP A 42 -3.98 21.07 -9.47
C ASP A 42 -2.73 20.78 -8.63
N LYS A 43 -2.65 19.61 -7.96
CA LYS A 43 -1.57 19.23 -7.03
C LYS A 43 -1.35 20.21 -5.87
N LYS A 44 -2.37 21.03 -5.54
CA LYS A 44 -2.35 21.89 -4.34
C LYS A 44 -2.39 21.03 -3.07
N TYR A 45 -3.14 19.93 -3.13
CA TYR A 45 -3.21 18.91 -2.10
C TYR A 45 -2.86 17.53 -2.62
N LEU A 46 -2.31 16.70 -1.74
CA LEU A 46 -2.02 15.29 -1.96
C LEU A 46 -2.89 14.46 -1.01
N LEU A 47 -3.58 13.46 -1.56
CA LEU A 47 -4.40 12.54 -0.78
C LEU A 47 -3.52 11.41 -0.23
N GLY A 48 -3.29 11.43 1.08
CA GLY A 48 -2.76 10.32 1.86
C GLY A 48 -3.83 9.24 2.06
N VAL A 49 -3.41 7.98 2.04
CA VAL A 49 -4.30 6.82 2.16
C VAL A 49 -3.63 5.78 3.04
N ASP A 50 -4.40 5.22 3.96
CA ASP A 50 -4.00 4.05 4.72
C ASP A 50 -4.00 2.79 3.84
N SER A 51 -2.89 2.06 3.84
CA SER A 51 -2.70 0.93 2.93
C SER A 51 -3.51 -0.31 3.32
N LEU A 52 -3.83 -0.47 4.61
CA LEU A 52 -4.68 -1.56 5.09
C LEU A 52 -6.15 -1.30 4.72
N ALA A 53 -6.61 -0.06 4.92
CA ALA A 53 -7.95 0.36 4.49
C ALA A 53 -8.12 0.21 2.97
N ALA A 54 -7.12 0.62 2.18
CA ALA A 54 -7.13 0.46 0.73
C ALA A 54 -7.18 -1.02 0.31
N ALA A 55 -6.43 -1.90 0.98
CA ALA A 55 -6.45 -3.34 0.72
C ALA A 55 -7.82 -3.96 1.01
N ARG A 56 -8.43 -3.64 2.16
CA ARG A 56 -9.78 -4.10 2.52
C ARG A 56 -10.84 -3.60 1.54
N TRP A 57 -10.74 -2.33 1.12
CA TRP A 57 -11.66 -1.76 0.15
C TRP A 57 -11.54 -2.45 -1.22
N ILE A 58 -10.31 -2.73 -1.69
CA ILE A 58 -10.08 -3.50 -2.93
C ILE A 58 -10.70 -4.89 -2.83
N GLU A 59 -10.55 -5.57 -1.69
CA GLU A 59 -11.08 -6.92 -1.52
C GLU A 59 -12.61 -6.95 -1.63
N GLN A 60 -13.29 -5.92 -1.12
CA GLN A 60 -14.74 -5.80 -1.18
C GLN A 60 -15.21 -5.27 -2.54
N PHE A 61 -14.71 -4.12 -2.98
CA PHE A 61 -15.25 -3.34 -4.10
C PHE A 61 -14.36 -3.29 -5.34
N GLY A 62 -13.14 -3.84 -5.28
CA GLY A 62 -12.20 -3.82 -6.40
C GLY A 62 -12.69 -4.61 -7.62
N SER A 63 -12.32 -4.14 -8.80
CA SER A 63 -12.59 -4.85 -10.06
C SER A 63 -11.90 -6.22 -10.07
N GLY A 64 -12.51 -7.20 -10.75
CA GLY A 64 -11.95 -8.54 -10.87
C GLY A 64 -10.51 -8.57 -11.38
N SER A 65 -10.17 -7.68 -12.32
CA SER A 65 -8.81 -7.52 -12.85
C SER A 65 -7.78 -7.11 -11.79
N ARG A 66 -8.11 -6.18 -10.88
CA ARG A 66 -7.19 -5.73 -9.83
C ARG A 66 -7.00 -6.80 -8.76
N LYS A 67 -8.09 -7.46 -8.36
CA LYS A 67 -8.04 -8.61 -7.46
C LYS A 67 -7.16 -9.72 -8.06
N LEU A 68 -7.27 -9.96 -9.37
CA LEU A 68 -6.42 -10.92 -10.08
C LEU A 68 -4.95 -10.49 -10.04
N SER A 69 -4.60 -9.24 -10.34
CA SER A 69 -3.21 -8.77 -10.29
C SER A 69 -2.56 -8.98 -8.92
N ILE A 70 -3.29 -8.69 -7.84
CA ILE A 70 -2.78 -8.90 -6.47
C ILE A 70 -2.59 -10.39 -6.18
N LYS A 71 -3.58 -11.22 -6.55
CA LYS A 71 -3.47 -12.68 -6.39
C LYS A 71 -2.28 -13.24 -7.18
N VAL A 72 -2.08 -12.79 -8.41
CA VAL A 72 -0.93 -13.19 -9.23
C VAL A 72 0.38 -12.81 -8.55
N LEU A 73 0.48 -11.61 -7.97
CA LEU A 73 1.65 -11.20 -7.21
C LEU A 73 1.90 -12.08 -5.98
N SER A 74 0.86 -12.40 -5.20
CA SER A 74 0.99 -13.28 -4.05
C SER A 74 1.38 -14.70 -4.45
N VAL A 75 0.78 -15.25 -5.50
CA VAL A 75 1.13 -16.57 -6.04
C VAL A 75 2.55 -16.59 -6.57
N LEU A 76 2.98 -15.53 -7.25
CA LEU A 76 4.36 -15.39 -7.73
C LEU A 76 5.36 -15.50 -6.59
N LEU A 77 5.12 -14.82 -5.46
CA LEU A 77 6.01 -14.92 -4.28
C LEU A 77 6.06 -16.34 -3.70
N ILE A 78 4.93 -17.05 -3.67
CA ILE A 78 4.89 -18.45 -3.24
C ILE A 78 5.68 -19.33 -4.20
N LEU A 79 5.52 -19.14 -5.51
CA LEU A 79 6.25 -19.89 -6.54
C LEU A 79 7.76 -19.64 -6.45
N VAL A 80 8.16 -18.39 -6.20
CA VAL A 80 9.55 -17.98 -6.01
C VAL A 80 10.15 -18.64 -4.76
N ALA A 81 9.42 -18.67 -3.65
CA ALA A 81 9.84 -19.38 -2.44
C ALA A 81 9.92 -20.90 -2.65
N ALA A 82 8.97 -21.48 -3.39
CA ALA A 82 9.01 -22.89 -3.75
C ALA A 82 10.18 -23.21 -4.69
N SER A 83 10.49 -22.34 -5.65
CA SER A 83 11.63 -22.53 -6.54
C SER A 83 12.95 -22.51 -5.78
N SER A 84 13.11 -21.63 -4.77
CA SER A 84 14.33 -21.62 -3.97
C SER A 84 14.55 -22.94 -3.24
N LEU A 85 13.49 -23.54 -2.71
CA LEU A 85 13.52 -24.87 -2.08
C LEU A 85 13.90 -25.98 -3.06
N ILE A 86 13.24 -26.01 -4.23
CA ILE A 86 13.49 -27.03 -5.26
C ILE A 86 14.94 -26.93 -5.75
N THR A 87 15.42 -25.70 -6.03
CA THR A 87 16.79 -25.47 -6.46
C THR A 87 17.78 -25.89 -5.37
N ALA A 88 17.55 -25.55 -4.10
CA ALA A 88 18.41 -25.96 -2.98
C ALA A 88 18.59 -27.49 -2.92
N LEU A 89 17.50 -28.24 -3.08
CA LEU A 89 17.53 -29.71 -3.05
C LEU A 89 18.22 -30.31 -4.27
N TRP A 90 18.03 -29.72 -5.45
CA TRP A 90 18.62 -30.22 -6.69
C TRP A 90 20.13 -29.91 -6.76
N THR A 91 20.53 -28.67 -6.52
CA THR A 91 21.94 -28.27 -6.56
C THR A 91 22.72 -28.72 -5.33
N ARG A 92 22.02 -29.21 -4.29
CA ARG A 92 22.55 -29.48 -2.94
C ARG A 92 23.18 -28.24 -2.30
N ASP A 93 22.79 -27.06 -2.76
CA ASP A 93 23.20 -25.80 -2.19
C ASP A 93 22.20 -25.35 -1.12
N TYR A 94 22.51 -25.70 0.12
CA TYR A 94 21.66 -25.40 1.26
C TYR A 94 21.66 -23.91 1.66
N TRP A 95 22.53 -23.07 1.07
CA TRP A 95 22.46 -21.62 1.28
C TRP A 95 21.14 -21.02 0.81
N LEU A 96 20.52 -21.62 -0.20
CA LEU A 96 19.23 -21.18 -0.73
C LEU A 96 18.08 -21.33 0.27
N PHE A 97 18.23 -22.11 1.35
CA PHE A 97 17.27 -22.09 2.45
C PHE A 97 17.24 -20.75 3.18
N GLY A 98 18.34 -19.97 3.13
CA GLY A 98 18.40 -18.61 3.63
C GLY A 98 17.47 -17.64 2.88
N ALA A 99 17.02 -17.98 1.66
CA ALA A 99 16.08 -17.14 0.92
C ALA A 99 14.74 -17.00 1.65
N LEU A 100 14.23 -18.08 2.27
CA LEU A 100 12.94 -18.07 2.97
C LEU A 100 12.87 -17.07 4.14
N PRO A 101 13.78 -17.11 5.13
CA PRO A 101 13.75 -16.13 6.23
C PRO A 101 14.00 -14.70 5.73
N ILE A 102 14.82 -14.51 4.68
CA ILE A 102 15.05 -13.20 4.07
C ILE A 102 13.76 -12.68 3.43
N MET A 103 13.07 -13.48 2.63
CA MET A 103 11.79 -13.13 2.02
C MET A 103 10.74 -12.81 3.09
N ALA A 104 10.65 -13.62 4.15
CA ALA A 104 9.73 -13.39 5.26
C ALA A 104 10.02 -12.08 5.99
N ALA A 105 11.29 -11.80 6.28
CA ALA A 105 11.71 -10.54 6.91
C ALA A 105 11.38 -9.34 6.01
N VAL A 106 11.70 -9.43 4.72
CA VAL A 106 11.39 -8.36 3.76
C VAL A 106 9.88 -8.15 3.65
N PHE A 107 9.08 -9.23 3.59
CA PHE A 107 7.63 -9.13 3.55
C PHE A 107 7.09 -8.36 4.77
N TYR A 108 7.57 -8.71 5.97
CA TYR A 108 7.17 -8.06 7.22
C TYR A 108 7.59 -6.58 7.27
N PHE A 109 8.83 -6.27 6.92
CA PHE A 109 9.35 -4.90 6.99
C PHE A 109 8.88 -4.01 5.83
N SER A 110 8.47 -4.61 4.71
CA SER A 110 7.96 -3.86 3.54
C SER A 110 6.52 -3.42 3.68
N ASP A 111 5.85 -3.76 4.79
CA ASP A 111 4.51 -3.27 5.09
C ASP A 111 4.52 -1.72 5.05
N PRO A 112 3.69 -1.09 4.19
CA PRO A 112 3.57 0.36 4.09
C PRO A 112 3.18 1.04 5.41
N ALA A 113 2.54 0.33 6.33
CA ALA A 113 2.15 0.84 7.65
C ALA A 113 3.31 0.88 8.65
N SER A 114 4.47 0.31 8.31
CA SER A 114 5.63 0.27 9.22
C SER A 114 6.29 1.64 9.39
N ARG A 115 6.75 1.95 10.62
CA ARG A 115 7.48 3.21 10.92
C ARG A 115 8.80 3.35 10.14
N ILE A 116 9.36 2.22 9.70
CA ILE A 116 10.61 2.16 8.95
C ILE A 116 10.40 2.15 7.44
N ALA A 117 9.16 2.31 6.95
CA ALA A 117 8.83 2.21 5.54
C ALA A 117 9.70 3.09 4.62
N LYS A 118 10.14 4.27 5.08
CA LYS A 118 11.09 5.15 4.35
C LYS A 118 12.45 4.48 4.14
N TRP A 119 13.03 3.93 5.20
CA TRP A 119 14.31 3.24 5.17
C TRP A 119 14.25 1.94 4.36
N VAL A 120 13.15 1.21 4.47
CA VAL A 120 12.93 -0.02 3.70
C VAL A 120 12.80 0.30 2.20
N THR A 121 12.20 1.43 1.83
CA THR A 121 12.19 1.87 0.42
C THR A 121 13.59 2.17 -0.10
N ILE A 122 14.41 2.87 0.69
CA ILE A 122 15.80 3.15 0.33
C ILE A 122 16.58 1.83 0.20
N GLY A 123 16.44 0.92 1.17
CA GLY A 123 17.07 -0.40 1.13
C GLY A 123 16.65 -1.21 -0.11
N GLY A 124 15.37 -1.21 -0.47
CA GLY A 124 14.87 -1.88 -1.67
C GLY A 124 15.35 -1.24 -2.98
N ALA A 125 15.62 0.06 -3.01
CA ALA A 125 16.25 0.69 -4.18
C ALA A 125 17.74 0.30 -4.28
N VAL A 126 18.44 0.32 -3.14
CA VAL A 126 19.85 -0.06 -3.04
C VAL A 126 20.07 -1.54 -3.36
N SER A 127 19.11 -2.42 -3.06
CA SER A 127 19.24 -3.86 -3.32
C SER A 127 19.49 -4.18 -4.80
N VAL A 128 19.01 -3.35 -5.74
CA VAL A 128 19.29 -3.52 -7.17
C VAL A 128 20.77 -3.30 -7.47
N VAL A 129 21.34 -2.22 -6.91
CA VAL A 129 22.78 -1.91 -7.08
C VAL A 129 23.64 -2.99 -6.44
N VAL A 130 23.27 -3.43 -5.23
CA VAL A 130 23.97 -4.50 -4.51
C VAL A 130 23.88 -5.81 -5.29
N PHE A 131 22.72 -6.15 -5.85
CA PHE A 131 22.54 -7.33 -6.69
C PHE A 131 23.53 -7.36 -7.85
N PHE A 132 23.57 -6.30 -8.67
CA PHE A 132 24.49 -6.23 -9.80
C PHE A 132 25.95 -6.25 -9.37
N ASN A 133 26.30 -5.54 -8.29
CA ASN A 133 27.66 -5.55 -7.77
C ASN A 133 28.10 -6.96 -7.34
N LEU A 134 27.27 -7.70 -6.60
CA LEU A 134 27.58 -9.06 -6.17
C LEU A 134 27.68 -10.02 -7.36
N LEU A 135 26.78 -9.90 -8.33
CA LEU A 135 26.77 -10.72 -9.53
C LEU A 135 28.04 -10.50 -10.36
N LEU A 136 28.46 -9.24 -10.55
CA LEU A 136 29.67 -8.89 -11.32
C LEU A 136 30.97 -9.33 -10.61
N ASN A 137 30.97 -9.45 -9.29
CA ASN A 137 32.11 -9.96 -8.51
C ASN A 137 32.10 -11.49 -8.35
N GLY A 138 31.19 -12.21 -9.02
CA GLY A 138 31.12 -13.67 -8.98
C GLY A 138 30.52 -14.25 -7.68
N LEU A 139 29.92 -13.42 -6.84
CA LEU A 139 29.25 -13.83 -5.59
C LEU A 139 27.80 -14.25 -5.89
N VAL A 140 27.64 -15.38 -6.59
CA VAL A 140 26.36 -15.82 -7.14
C VAL A 140 25.33 -16.11 -6.04
N GLU A 141 25.72 -16.78 -4.96
CA GLU A 141 24.82 -17.15 -3.87
C GLU A 141 24.28 -15.89 -3.16
N ALA A 142 25.17 -14.96 -2.81
CA ALA A 142 24.80 -13.71 -2.18
C ALA A 142 23.92 -12.84 -3.10
N SER A 143 24.26 -12.75 -4.39
CA SER A 143 23.43 -12.04 -5.37
C SER A 143 22.02 -12.64 -5.47
N THR A 144 21.92 -13.97 -5.42
CA THR A 144 20.65 -14.69 -5.48
C THR A 144 19.76 -14.37 -4.27
N LEU A 145 20.32 -14.35 -3.06
CA LEU A 145 19.59 -13.96 -1.85
C LEU A 145 19.09 -12.50 -1.92
N VAL A 146 19.92 -11.59 -2.44
CA VAL A 146 19.53 -10.19 -2.66
C VAL A 146 18.43 -10.08 -3.72
N ALA A 147 18.44 -10.91 -4.76
CA ALA A 147 17.37 -10.94 -5.76
C ALA A 147 16.03 -11.38 -5.14
N TYR A 148 16.02 -12.43 -4.31
CA TYR A 148 14.82 -12.86 -3.59
C TYR A 148 14.27 -11.77 -2.66
N ALA A 149 15.16 -11.07 -1.94
CA ALA A 149 14.80 -9.92 -1.12
C ALA A 149 14.19 -8.78 -1.98
N GLY A 150 14.90 -8.36 -3.02
CA GLY A 150 14.47 -7.27 -3.90
C GLY A 150 13.15 -7.55 -4.61
N LEU A 151 12.95 -8.79 -5.09
CA LEU A 151 11.71 -9.21 -5.74
C LEU A 151 10.54 -9.20 -4.75
N THR A 152 10.75 -9.67 -3.52
CA THR A 152 9.72 -9.66 -2.47
C THR A 152 9.31 -8.23 -2.13
N PHE A 153 10.30 -7.35 -1.93
CA PHE A 153 10.06 -5.92 -1.71
C PHE A 153 9.27 -5.29 -2.86
N ALA A 154 9.70 -5.54 -4.11
CA ALA A 154 9.05 -4.98 -5.30
C ALA A 154 7.59 -5.45 -5.43
N ALA A 155 7.32 -6.73 -5.19
CA ALA A 155 5.97 -7.29 -5.23
C ALA A 155 5.07 -6.65 -4.16
N VAL A 156 5.51 -6.59 -2.90
CA VAL A 156 4.73 -5.96 -1.81
C VAL A 156 4.43 -4.50 -2.12
N ARG A 157 5.42 -3.74 -2.61
CA ARG A 157 5.24 -2.33 -2.98
C ARG A 157 4.34 -2.14 -4.18
N ALA A 158 4.43 -3.01 -5.19
CA ALA A 158 3.54 -2.96 -6.34
C ALA A 158 2.08 -3.27 -5.94
N ALA A 159 1.84 -4.28 -5.09
CA ALA A 159 0.50 -4.56 -4.57
C ALA A 159 -0.06 -3.37 -3.78
N ALA A 160 0.72 -2.79 -2.87
CA ALA A 160 0.33 -1.60 -2.12
C ALA A 160 0.04 -0.41 -3.05
N PHE A 161 0.85 -0.20 -4.08
CA PHE A 161 0.64 0.88 -5.04
C PHE A 161 -0.65 0.71 -5.83
N ILE A 162 -0.95 -0.52 -6.30
CA ILE A 162 -2.20 -0.83 -7.01
C ILE A 162 -3.41 -0.55 -6.09
N ASN A 163 -3.35 -1.00 -4.84
CA ASN A 163 -4.41 -0.80 -3.85
C ASN A 163 -4.63 0.69 -3.56
N ASN A 164 -3.56 1.40 -3.21
CA ASN A 164 -3.61 2.80 -2.83
C ASN A 164 -4.06 3.69 -3.99
N SER A 165 -3.58 3.43 -5.20
CA SER A 165 -3.97 4.19 -6.40
C SER A 165 -5.46 4.03 -6.72
N ALA A 166 -5.95 2.79 -6.66
CA ALA A 166 -7.37 2.50 -6.90
C ALA A 166 -8.27 3.13 -5.82
N PHE A 167 -7.89 3.02 -4.56
CA PHE A 167 -8.67 3.60 -3.47
C PHE A 167 -8.66 5.12 -3.52
N ARG A 168 -7.52 5.76 -3.78
CA ARG A 168 -7.45 7.22 -4.01
C ARG A 168 -8.39 7.68 -5.12
N LYS A 169 -8.43 6.96 -6.24
CA LYS A 169 -9.36 7.28 -7.33
C LYS A 169 -10.81 7.17 -6.87
N ALA A 170 -11.16 6.13 -6.12
CA ALA A 170 -12.51 5.96 -5.60
C ALA A 170 -12.90 7.09 -4.62
N LEU A 171 -11.99 7.47 -3.71
CA LEU A 171 -12.19 8.58 -2.78
C LEU A 171 -12.41 9.93 -3.50
N ILE A 172 -11.73 10.15 -4.62
CA ILE A 172 -11.90 11.39 -5.39
C ILE A 172 -13.20 11.37 -6.20
N SER A 173 -13.74 10.20 -6.52
CA SER A 173 -14.98 10.08 -7.32
C SER A 173 -16.27 10.13 -6.50
N ASP A 174 -16.24 9.79 -5.21
CA ASP A 174 -17.42 9.67 -4.36
C ASP A 174 -17.21 10.36 -3.01
N GLU A 175 -17.97 11.44 -2.78
CA GLU A 175 -17.88 12.24 -1.55
C GLU A 175 -18.25 11.44 -0.31
N ALA A 176 -19.27 10.58 -0.39
CA ALA A 176 -19.69 9.78 0.76
C ALA A 176 -18.60 8.78 1.16
N LEU A 177 -17.93 8.18 0.17
CA LEU A 177 -16.77 7.31 0.41
C LEU A 177 -15.60 8.10 0.97
N PHE A 178 -15.34 9.31 0.47
CA PHE A 178 -14.31 10.19 1.01
C PHE A 178 -14.55 10.51 2.49
N LEU A 179 -15.75 10.96 2.83
CA LEU A 179 -16.13 11.32 4.20
C LEU A 179 -16.05 10.13 5.14
N ALA A 180 -16.55 8.97 4.72
CA ALA A 180 -16.45 7.74 5.50
C ALA A 180 -14.99 7.35 5.74
N ALA A 181 -14.12 7.44 4.72
CA ALA A 181 -12.70 7.15 4.88
C ALA A 181 -11.99 8.18 5.75
N TYR A 182 -12.32 9.46 5.61
CA TYR A 182 -11.72 10.55 6.39
C TYR A 182 -12.11 10.47 7.87
N GLN A 183 -13.38 10.21 8.17
CA GLN A 183 -13.86 10.02 9.55
C GLN A 183 -13.17 8.85 10.24
N ASN A 184 -12.94 7.75 9.53
CA ASN A 184 -12.26 6.57 10.07
C ASN A 184 -10.72 6.69 10.07
N GLY A 185 -10.16 7.84 9.71
CA GLY A 185 -8.71 8.04 9.62
C GLY A 185 -8.02 7.25 8.50
N ALA A 186 -8.78 6.68 7.56
CA ALA A 186 -8.28 5.90 6.43
C ALA A 186 -7.73 6.76 5.29
N CYS A 187 -7.95 8.08 5.32
CA CYS A 187 -7.33 9.03 4.41
C CYS A 187 -6.96 10.34 5.11
N SER A 188 -6.03 11.07 4.51
CA SER A 188 -5.58 12.39 5.00
C SER A 188 -5.27 13.31 3.83
N LEU A 189 -5.36 14.62 4.06
CA LEU A 189 -5.03 15.62 3.06
C LEU A 189 -3.71 16.28 3.42
N ARG A 190 -2.72 16.26 2.53
CA ARG A 190 -1.44 16.95 2.72
C ARG A 190 -1.35 18.15 1.79
N LYS A 191 -1.08 19.33 2.33
CA LYS A 191 -0.82 20.54 1.55
C LYS A 191 0.58 20.49 0.95
N GLY A 192 0.69 20.60 -0.37
CA GLY A 192 1.93 20.32 -1.11
C GLY A 192 3.13 21.16 -0.68
N LYS A 193 2.97 22.49 -0.62
CA LYS A 193 4.06 23.43 -0.30
C LYS A 193 4.35 23.61 1.19
N SER A 194 3.37 23.38 2.06
CA SER A 194 3.51 23.67 3.51
C SER A 194 3.74 22.44 4.37
N GLY A 195 3.59 21.23 3.82
CA GLY A 195 3.73 19.98 4.57
C GLY A 195 2.62 19.73 5.60
N MET A 196 1.64 20.62 5.74
CA MET A 196 0.55 20.47 6.70
C MET A 196 -0.34 19.29 6.31
N VAL A 197 -0.57 18.39 7.26
CA VAL A 197 -1.42 17.22 7.11
C VAL A 197 -2.71 17.44 7.90
N TYR A 198 -3.82 17.40 7.19
CA TYR A 198 -5.18 17.40 7.72
C TYR A 198 -5.62 15.94 7.82
N ALA A 199 -5.69 15.42 9.04
CA ALA A 199 -6.16 14.07 9.33
C ALA A 199 -7.28 14.13 10.38
N HIS A 200 -8.03 13.03 10.52
CA HIS A 200 -9.08 12.94 11.53
C HIS A 200 -8.56 13.29 12.93
N GLY A 201 -9.14 14.31 13.56
CA GLY A 201 -8.85 14.71 14.93
C GLY A 201 -7.48 15.36 15.16
N VAL A 202 -6.61 15.49 14.14
CA VAL A 202 -5.28 16.08 14.30
C VAL A 202 -4.84 16.85 13.06
N THR A 203 -4.46 18.12 13.25
CA THR A 203 -3.70 18.88 12.25
C THR A 203 -2.24 18.88 12.68
N VAL A 204 -1.37 18.19 11.92
CA VAL A 204 0.07 18.09 12.23
C VAL A 204 0.87 18.77 11.13
N LYS A 205 1.83 19.60 11.55
CA LYS A 205 2.87 20.13 10.66
C LYS A 205 4.01 19.12 10.64
N GLU A 206 4.16 18.37 9.54
CA GLU A 206 5.33 17.51 9.30
C GLU A 206 6.60 18.33 9.06
#